data_AF-A0A2E3HZK6-F1
#
_entry.id   AF-A0A2E3HZK6-F1
#
_cell.length_a   1.000
_cell.length_b   1.000
_cell.length_c   1.000
_cell.angle_alpha   90.00
_cell.angle_beta   90.00
_cell.angle_gamma   90.00
#
_symmetry.space_group_name_H-M   'P 1'
#
loop_
_entity.id
_entity.type
_entity.pdbx_description
1 polymer ?
#
loop_
_entity_poly.entity_id
_entity_poly.type
_entity_poly.pdbx_seq_one_letter_code
_entity_poly.pdbx_strand_id
1 'polypeptide(L)'
;MWITNGKPKRRVNQPSLYLAICLLYLAIQVVADNDKRDLTIPTSRVRARAIGIQIGIYQPGTYNAITDVVGVKVGHITLNEGDSIRTGVTAIIPRDNIWKNRLFGASYAIHGNGETTGMARINQAGWIESPIMLTNTLSVGAVHDGVVRHTIKHYPDDHVILPIVAECYDGGLNDISGLHVTAEHTIQAIESARSGWVAEGCVGGGTGMRCYGFKAGIGTSSRILPEKQGGYTVGVLVNSNGGRRHQLKIDGAPVGREMTDSKIQSYRDGSFIIVVATDAPMVHRQLMQLAQRATHGIARTGTPSTVSSGEFVIAFSTANTIPLRPKNGTFSINILADYQLDGLYQAVVETTEEAIINSMTTAVTTTGRKGRIIKAIPLDHLQTIMKKYGR
;
A
#
# COMPACT_ATOMS: atom_id res chain seq x y z
N MET A 1 20.18 -71.33 50.73
CA MET A 1 19.48 -71.97 49.60
C MET A 1 19.83 -71.19 48.35
N TRP A 2 20.32 -71.86 47.32
CA TRP A 2 20.85 -71.29 46.07
C TRP A 2 19.75 -70.65 45.22
N ILE A 3 20.09 -69.62 44.42
CA ILE A 3 20.06 -69.59 42.93
C ILE A 3 20.26 -68.14 42.41
N THR A 4 20.93 -68.08 41.27
CA THR A 4 21.57 -66.99 40.52
C THR A 4 20.61 -66.13 39.67
N ASN A 5 21.05 -64.93 39.22
CA ASN A 5 21.22 -64.62 37.77
C ASN A 5 21.64 -63.16 37.46
N GLY A 6 22.76 -63.04 36.74
CA GLY A 6 22.90 -62.30 35.46
C GLY A 6 22.82 -60.76 35.43
N LYS A 7 23.98 -60.09 35.29
CA LYS A 7 24.09 -58.72 34.73
C LYS A 7 24.27 -58.76 33.20
N PRO A 8 23.66 -57.87 32.41
CA PRO A 8 24.04 -57.69 31.00
C PRO A 8 25.07 -56.57 30.82
N LYS A 9 26.04 -56.82 29.93
CA LYS A 9 27.07 -55.87 29.45
C LYS A 9 26.46 -54.79 28.56
N ARG A 10 26.84 -53.52 28.75
CA ARG A 10 26.59 -52.41 27.80
C ARG A 10 27.44 -52.61 26.54
N ARG A 11 26.81 -52.68 25.36
CA ARG A 11 27.46 -52.47 24.06
C ARG A 11 27.37 -50.97 23.71
N VAL A 12 28.50 -50.37 23.40
CA VAL A 12 28.61 -49.03 22.81
C VAL A 12 28.43 -49.19 21.30
N ASN A 13 27.36 -48.64 20.73
CA ASN A 13 27.18 -48.56 19.29
C ASN A 13 28.02 -47.40 18.74
N GLN A 14 29.08 -47.70 17.99
CA GLN A 14 29.68 -46.73 17.08
C GLN A 14 28.82 -46.64 15.81
N PRO A 15 28.49 -45.44 15.30
CA PRO A 15 27.83 -45.30 14.02
C PRO A 15 28.75 -45.81 12.89
N SER A 16 28.18 -46.59 11.97
CA SER A 16 28.91 -47.23 10.88
C SER A 16 29.55 -46.19 9.94
N LEU A 17 30.76 -46.48 9.50
CA LEU A 17 31.56 -45.70 8.53
C LEU A 17 30.77 -45.30 7.27
N TYR A 18 29.76 -46.09 6.91
CA TYR A 18 28.82 -45.81 5.80
C TYR A 18 27.99 -44.54 6.02
N LEU A 19 27.55 -44.24 7.24
CA LEU A 19 26.74 -43.05 7.51
C LEU A 19 27.59 -41.76 7.40
N ALA A 20 28.86 -41.83 7.78
CA ALA A 20 29.80 -40.71 7.64
C ALA A 20 30.15 -40.43 6.17
N ILE A 21 30.29 -41.49 5.34
CA ILE A 21 30.55 -41.35 3.90
C ILE A 21 29.32 -40.76 3.17
N CYS A 22 28.11 -41.17 3.53
CA CYS A 22 26.88 -40.59 2.96
C CYS A 22 26.70 -39.10 3.31
N LEU A 23 27.05 -38.70 4.54
CA LEU A 23 27.00 -37.29 4.96
C LEU A 23 28.06 -36.43 4.26
N LEU A 24 29.25 -36.98 4.00
CA LEU A 24 30.29 -36.28 3.23
C LEU A 24 29.87 -36.09 1.75
N TYR A 25 29.24 -37.09 1.15
CA TYR A 25 28.76 -37.01 -0.24
C TYR A 25 27.60 -36.00 -0.39
N LEU A 26 26.71 -35.92 0.59
CA LEU A 26 25.66 -34.88 0.63
C LEU A 26 26.25 -33.48 0.80
N ALA A 27 27.26 -33.32 1.66
CA ALA A 27 27.92 -32.02 1.87
C ALA A 27 28.67 -31.55 0.62
N ILE A 28 29.30 -32.46 -0.13
CA ILE A 28 29.99 -32.14 -1.38
C ILE A 28 29.00 -31.77 -2.49
N GLN A 29 27.81 -32.39 -2.54
CA GLN A 29 26.76 -31.98 -3.49
C GLN A 29 26.14 -30.63 -3.14
N VAL A 30 25.93 -30.32 -1.86
CA VAL A 30 25.42 -29.01 -1.41
C VAL A 30 26.42 -27.87 -1.69
N VAL A 31 27.72 -28.16 -1.69
CA VAL A 31 28.77 -27.17 -2.00
C VAL A 31 29.01 -27.06 -3.52
N ALA A 32 28.89 -28.15 -4.28
CA ALA A 32 29.12 -28.15 -5.73
C ALA A 32 27.95 -27.54 -6.55
N ASP A 33 26.74 -27.46 -5.99
CA ASP A 33 25.60 -26.80 -6.64
C ASP A 33 25.58 -25.27 -6.46
N ASN A 34 26.52 -24.73 -5.68
CA ASN A 34 26.61 -23.29 -5.36
C ASN A 34 27.47 -22.45 -6.32
N ASP A 35 28.03 -23.06 -7.38
CA ASP A 35 29.01 -22.40 -8.27
C ASP A 35 28.58 -22.28 -9.74
N LYS A 36 27.27 -22.24 -9.99
CA LYS A 36 26.70 -21.63 -11.21
C LYS A 36 25.75 -20.51 -10.81
N ARG A 37 26.32 -19.35 -10.49
CA ARG A 37 25.55 -18.12 -10.31
C ARG A 37 24.97 -17.69 -11.66
N ASP A 38 23.74 -18.10 -11.91
CA ASP A 38 22.85 -17.43 -12.86
C ASP A 38 22.58 -16.00 -12.34
N LEU A 39 22.89 -14.99 -13.15
CA LEU A 39 22.82 -13.56 -12.81
C LEU A 39 21.38 -13.01 -12.83
N THR A 40 20.37 -13.79 -12.41
CA THR A 40 18.96 -13.41 -12.59
C THR A 40 18.05 -13.54 -11.36
N ILE A 41 18.60 -13.59 -10.14
CA ILE A 41 17.80 -13.47 -8.91
C ILE A 41 17.97 -12.04 -8.34
N PRO A 42 16.90 -11.23 -8.23
CA PRO A 42 16.98 -9.89 -7.62
C PRO A 42 17.41 -9.99 -6.16
N THR A 43 18.28 -9.07 -5.70
CA THR A 43 18.32 -8.64 -4.30
C THR A 43 16.87 -8.47 -3.82
N SER A 44 16.46 -9.24 -2.81
CA SER A 44 15.06 -9.31 -2.35
C SER A 44 14.46 -7.91 -2.23
N ARG A 45 13.34 -7.64 -2.89
CA ARG A 45 12.64 -6.35 -2.79
C ARG A 45 12.19 -6.14 -1.35
N VAL A 46 12.45 -4.96 -0.81
CA VAL A 46 12.21 -4.63 0.60
C VAL A 46 11.73 -3.20 0.75
N ARG A 47 11.16 -2.87 1.92
CA ARG A 47 10.75 -1.50 2.27
C ARG A 47 11.95 -0.59 2.49
N ALA A 48 11.73 0.72 2.38
CA ALA A 48 12.77 1.74 2.50
C ALA A 48 13.58 1.61 3.81
N ARG A 49 12.90 1.39 4.94
CA ARG A 49 13.56 1.23 6.25
C ARG A 49 14.50 0.02 6.33
N ALA A 50 14.20 -1.06 5.61
CA ALA A 50 15.04 -2.27 5.62
C ALA A 50 16.41 -2.05 4.94
N ILE A 51 16.53 -0.99 4.13
CA ILE A 51 17.78 -0.58 3.48
C ILE A 51 18.38 0.69 4.13
N GLY A 52 17.92 1.04 5.33
CA GLY A 52 18.44 2.16 6.13
C GLY A 52 17.80 3.52 5.88
N ILE A 53 16.83 3.62 4.96
CA ILE A 53 16.18 4.90 4.65
C ILE A 53 15.09 5.17 5.68
N GLN A 54 15.33 6.14 6.56
CA GLN A 54 14.39 6.57 7.59
C GLN A 54 13.75 7.92 7.21
N ILE A 55 12.44 7.91 6.97
CA ILE A 55 11.68 9.12 6.69
C ILE A 55 11.04 9.66 7.98
N GLY A 56 11.30 10.92 8.29
CA GLY A 56 10.60 11.63 9.36
C GLY A 56 11.06 11.28 10.78
N ILE A 57 10.35 11.85 11.77
CA ILE A 57 10.72 11.77 13.19
C ILE A 57 9.88 10.76 13.99
N TYR A 58 8.67 10.44 13.53
CA TYR A 58 7.78 9.55 14.27
C TYR A 58 8.13 8.08 14.00
N GLN A 59 7.88 7.23 14.99
CA GLN A 59 8.04 5.78 14.84
C GLN A 59 6.85 5.20 14.08
N PRO A 60 7.07 4.19 13.22
CA PRO A 60 5.96 3.48 12.60
C PRO A 60 5.24 2.57 13.59
N GLY A 61 4.02 2.19 13.25
CA GLY A 61 3.32 1.09 13.93
C GLY A 61 3.93 -0.27 13.60
N THR A 62 3.38 -1.31 14.21
CA THR A 62 3.86 -2.70 14.13
C THR A 62 4.08 -3.16 12.69
N TYR A 63 3.11 -2.88 11.82
CA TYR A 63 3.15 -3.30 10.43
C TYR A 63 3.71 -2.24 9.51
N ASN A 64 3.98 -1.02 10.00
CA ASN A 64 4.27 0.16 9.21
C ASN A 64 3.34 0.23 7.98
N ALA A 65 2.03 0.22 8.23
CA ALA A 65 1.00 0.11 7.21
C ALA A 65 -0.30 0.78 7.67
N ILE A 66 -1.19 1.11 6.73
CA ILE A 66 -2.49 1.72 7.02
C ILE A 66 -3.34 0.89 8.00
N THR A 67 -3.13 -0.43 8.02
CA THR A 67 -3.76 -1.41 8.89
C THR A 67 -3.30 -1.36 10.35
N ASP A 68 -2.27 -0.57 10.67
CA ASP A 68 -1.95 -0.24 12.07
C ASP A 68 -3.06 0.61 12.72
N VAL A 69 -3.87 1.32 11.93
CA VAL A 69 -5.11 1.92 12.43
C VAL A 69 -6.13 0.82 12.68
N VAL A 70 -6.48 0.62 13.95
CA VAL A 70 -7.33 -0.49 14.40
C VAL A 70 -8.65 -0.54 13.62
N GLY A 71 -8.99 -1.75 13.14
CA GLY A 71 -10.21 -2.02 12.38
C GLY A 71 -10.06 -1.88 10.86
N VAL A 72 -9.01 -1.21 10.39
CA VAL A 72 -8.74 -1.07 8.94
C VAL A 72 -8.21 -2.39 8.38
N LYS A 73 -8.72 -2.78 7.21
CA LYS A 73 -8.30 -3.98 6.47
C LYS A 73 -7.98 -3.62 5.02
N VAL A 74 -7.07 -4.37 4.40
CA VAL A 74 -6.72 -4.22 2.98
C VAL A 74 -6.80 -5.56 2.27
N GLY A 75 -7.38 -5.56 1.07
CA GLY A 75 -7.49 -6.72 0.18
C GLY A 75 -7.03 -6.36 -1.23
N HIS A 76 -6.52 -7.36 -1.97
CA HIS A 76 -6.02 -7.17 -3.33
C HIS A 76 -6.47 -8.31 -4.23
N ILE A 77 -6.83 -7.96 -5.46
CA ILE A 77 -6.93 -8.89 -6.59
C ILE A 77 -5.99 -8.41 -7.67
N THR A 78 -5.01 -9.23 -8.00
CA THR A 78 -3.91 -8.90 -8.93
C THR A 78 -4.10 -9.68 -10.21
N LEU A 79 -4.31 -8.98 -11.33
CA LEU A 79 -4.39 -9.57 -12.66
C LEU A 79 -3.05 -9.36 -13.37
N ASN A 80 -2.29 -10.45 -13.45
CA ASN A 80 -0.99 -10.50 -14.12
C ASN A 80 -0.98 -11.68 -15.11
N GLU A 81 -1.60 -11.48 -16.27
CA GLU A 81 -1.92 -12.55 -17.21
C GLU A 81 -1.37 -12.25 -18.60
N GLY A 82 -0.88 -13.30 -19.26
CA GLY A 82 -0.24 -13.21 -20.58
C GLY A 82 0.81 -12.11 -20.66
N ASP A 83 0.91 -11.46 -21.82
CA ASP A 83 1.92 -10.44 -22.09
C ASP A 83 1.41 -9.01 -21.89
N SER A 84 0.14 -8.82 -21.56
CA SER A 84 -0.49 -7.49 -21.60
C SER A 84 -1.45 -7.15 -20.46
N ILE A 85 -1.89 -8.09 -19.63
CA ILE A 85 -2.81 -7.78 -18.52
C ILE A 85 -1.98 -7.55 -17.26
N ARG A 86 -1.92 -6.30 -16.80
CA ARG A 86 -1.13 -5.84 -15.64
C ARG A 86 -1.96 -4.87 -14.82
N THR A 87 -3.03 -5.34 -14.19
CA THR A 87 -4.00 -4.48 -13.51
C THR A 87 -4.57 -5.18 -12.28
N GLY A 88 -5.62 -4.63 -11.68
CA GLY A 88 -6.29 -5.27 -10.56
C GLY A 88 -7.11 -4.30 -9.72
N VAL A 89 -7.50 -4.76 -8.55
CA VAL A 89 -8.31 -4.02 -7.59
C VAL A 89 -7.67 -4.08 -6.22
N THR A 90 -7.63 -2.96 -5.52
CA THR A 90 -7.31 -2.88 -4.09
C THR A 90 -8.54 -2.40 -3.33
N ALA A 91 -8.93 -3.11 -2.28
CA ALA A 91 -9.98 -2.70 -1.37
C ALA A 91 -9.37 -2.24 -0.05
N ILE A 92 -9.80 -1.09 0.46
CA ILE A 92 -9.54 -0.62 1.81
C ILE A 92 -10.88 -0.63 2.55
N ILE A 93 -10.99 -1.46 3.58
CA ILE A 93 -12.18 -1.56 4.43
C ILE A 93 -11.91 -0.70 5.67
N PRO A 94 -12.58 0.46 5.83
CA PRO A 94 -12.33 1.35 6.97
C PRO A 94 -12.68 0.69 8.31
N ARG A 95 -13.70 -0.18 8.32
CA ARG A 95 -14.12 -1.03 9.43
C ARG A 95 -15.14 -2.06 8.98
N ASP A 96 -15.36 -3.05 9.83
CA ASP A 96 -16.48 -3.99 9.68
C ASP A 96 -17.82 -3.27 9.77
N ASN A 97 -18.77 -3.70 8.93
CA ASN A 97 -20.11 -3.14 8.84
C ASN A 97 -20.16 -1.62 8.58
N ILE A 98 -19.23 -1.08 7.76
CA ILE A 98 -19.14 0.36 7.42
C ILE A 98 -20.46 0.95 6.91
N TRP A 99 -21.28 0.15 6.24
CA TRP A 99 -22.61 0.56 5.76
C TRP A 99 -23.56 0.98 6.88
N LYS A 100 -23.52 0.30 8.03
CA LYS A 100 -24.37 0.59 9.19
C LYS A 100 -23.68 1.50 10.21
N ASN A 101 -22.36 1.41 10.28
CA ASN A 101 -21.50 2.10 11.24
C ASN A 101 -20.57 3.04 10.48
N ARG A 102 -21.10 4.18 10.03
CA ARG A 102 -20.37 5.13 9.17
C ARG A 102 -19.24 5.80 9.95
N LEU A 103 -18.26 6.33 9.24
CA LEU A 103 -17.10 7.02 9.82
C LEU A 103 -16.99 8.44 9.25
N PHE A 104 -16.53 9.41 10.05
CA PHE A 104 -16.19 10.72 9.48
C PHE A 104 -15.14 10.57 8.40
N GLY A 105 -15.30 11.33 7.32
CA GLY A 105 -14.44 11.28 6.15
C GLY A 105 -14.41 12.59 5.39
N ALA A 106 -13.36 12.79 4.61
CA ALA A 106 -13.18 13.92 3.71
C ALA A 106 -12.47 13.46 2.43
N SER A 107 -12.72 14.16 1.34
CA SER A 107 -12.00 13.94 0.09
C SER A 107 -11.48 15.25 -0.50
N TYR A 108 -10.24 15.24 -0.96
CA TYR A 108 -9.55 16.42 -1.46
C TYR A 108 -8.91 16.13 -2.81
N ALA A 109 -9.18 16.98 -3.81
CA ALA A 109 -8.50 16.96 -5.09
C ALA A 109 -7.31 17.92 -5.04
N ILE A 110 -6.10 17.39 -5.19
CA ILE A 110 -4.88 18.18 -5.39
C ILE A 110 -4.84 18.61 -6.86
N HIS A 111 -5.10 17.68 -7.77
CA HIS A 111 -5.20 17.94 -9.21
C HIS A 111 -6.24 17.02 -9.85
N GLY A 112 -7.22 17.59 -10.56
CA GLY A 112 -8.44 16.90 -10.98
C GLY A 112 -8.37 16.08 -12.27
N ASN A 113 -7.18 15.73 -12.80
CA ASN A 113 -7.06 14.96 -14.05
C ASN A 113 -7.13 13.45 -13.81
N GLY A 114 -8.23 12.99 -13.23
CA GLY A 114 -8.53 11.59 -12.97
C GLY A 114 -9.94 11.46 -12.41
N GLU A 115 -10.33 10.24 -12.04
CA GLU A 115 -11.67 9.93 -11.55
C GLU A 115 -11.66 9.47 -10.10
N THR A 116 -12.61 9.95 -9.31
CA THR A 116 -12.87 9.44 -7.95
C THR A 116 -14.36 9.59 -7.66
N THR A 117 -15.08 8.47 -7.69
CA THR A 117 -16.51 8.46 -7.39
C THR A 117 -16.75 8.72 -5.91
N GLY A 118 -17.95 9.20 -5.57
CA GLY A 118 -18.34 9.42 -4.18
C GLY A 118 -17.77 10.67 -3.51
N MET A 119 -16.77 11.36 -4.08
CA MET A 119 -16.16 12.57 -3.47
C MET A 119 -17.20 13.62 -3.06
N ALA A 120 -18.12 13.96 -3.97
CA ALA A 120 -19.18 14.94 -3.71
C ALA A 120 -20.04 14.52 -2.51
N ARG A 121 -20.36 13.23 -2.40
CA ARG A 121 -21.15 12.67 -1.31
C ARG A 121 -20.39 12.65 0.02
N ILE A 122 -19.10 12.33 0.00
CA ILE A 122 -18.24 12.39 1.20
C ILE A 122 -18.21 13.81 1.73
N ASN A 123 -17.95 14.80 0.86
CA ASN A 123 -17.79 16.18 1.28
C ASN A 123 -19.11 16.85 1.66
N GLN A 124 -20.23 16.45 1.05
CA GLN A 124 -21.54 16.98 1.41
C GLN A 124 -22.01 16.50 2.78
N ALA A 125 -21.80 15.21 3.09
CA ALA A 125 -22.28 14.65 4.36
C ALA A 125 -21.25 14.67 5.48
N GLY A 126 -19.96 14.66 5.14
CA GLY A 126 -18.86 14.59 6.08
C GLY A 126 -18.50 13.19 6.55
N TRP A 127 -19.03 12.12 5.93
CA TRP A 127 -18.76 10.74 6.32
C TRP A 127 -18.69 9.78 5.14
N ILE A 128 -18.01 8.66 5.37
CA ILE A 128 -17.92 7.50 4.47
C ILE A 128 -18.81 6.37 4.98
N GLU A 129 -19.37 5.61 4.03
CA GLU A 129 -20.32 4.52 4.30
C GLU A 129 -20.06 3.27 3.43
N SER A 130 -18.92 3.24 2.74
CA SER A 130 -18.54 2.16 1.83
C SER A 130 -17.03 1.85 1.93
N PRO A 131 -16.60 0.67 1.45
CA PRO A 131 -15.20 0.43 1.13
C PRO A 131 -14.62 1.50 0.19
N ILE A 132 -13.33 1.75 0.31
CA ILE A 132 -12.58 2.59 -0.63
C ILE A 132 -11.87 1.66 -1.61
N MET A 133 -12.14 1.83 -2.91
CA MET A 133 -11.62 0.94 -3.94
C MET A 133 -10.62 1.67 -4.84
N LEU A 134 -9.51 1.02 -5.17
CA LEU A 134 -8.49 1.53 -6.10
C LEU A 134 -8.35 0.58 -7.30
N THR A 135 -8.38 1.11 -8.53
CA THR A 135 -8.27 0.34 -9.77
C THR A 135 -7.64 1.17 -10.91
N ASN A 136 -7.73 0.70 -12.16
CA ASN A 136 -7.34 1.46 -13.34
C ASN A 136 -8.46 2.38 -13.86
N THR A 137 -8.09 3.40 -14.64
CA THR A 137 -9.00 4.45 -15.12
C THR A 137 -10.27 3.94 -15.79
N LEU A 138 -10.16 2.95 -16.69
CA LEU A 138 -11.29 2.48 -17.48
C LEU A 138 -12.13 1.42 -16.74
N SER A 139 -11.71 1.03 -15.54
CA SER A 139 -12.40 0.03 -14.72
C SER A 139 -13.15 0.61 -13.52
N VAL A 140 -13.19 1.94 -13.36
CA VAL A 140 -13.96 2.62 -12.30
C VAL A 140 -15.42 2.16 -12.31
N GLY A 141 -16.05 2.08 -13.48
CA GLY A 141 -17.45 1.64 -13.61
C GLY A 141 -17.69 0.20 -13.17
N ALA A 142 -16.82 -0.74 -13.57
CA ALA A 142 -16.94 -2.15 -13.18
C ALA A 142 -16.72 -2.34 -11.67
N VAL A 143 -15.78 -1.60 -11.09
CA VAL A 143 -15.53 -1.63 -9.64
C VAL A 143 -16.67 -0.99 -8.87
N HIS A 144 -17.23 0.10 -9.37
CA HIS A 144 -18.42 0.73 -8.80
C HIS A 144 -19.60 -0.25 -8.78
N ASP A 145 -19.88 -0.94 -9.89
CA ASP A 145 -20.92 -1.99 -9.96
C ASP A 145 -20.66 -3.12 -8.94
N GLY A 146 -19.42 -3.57 -8.82
CA GLY A 146 -19.03 -4.57 -7.82
C GLY A 146 -19.34 -4.16 -6.37
N VAL A 147 -19.07 -2.91 -5.99
CA VAL A 147 -19.40 -2.39 -4.64
C VAL A 147 -20.92 -2.34 -4.43
N VAL A 148 -21.68 -1.90 -5.45
CA VAL A 148 -23.14 -1.87 -5.39
C VAL A 148 -23.72 -3.27 -5.17
N ARG A 149 -23.31 -4.24 -6.01
CA ARG A 149 -23.75 -5.65 -5.89
C ARG A 149 -23.39 -6.26 -4.54
N HIS A 150 -22.16 -6.05 -4.09
CA HIS A 150 -21.71 -6.51 -2.77
C HIS A 150 -22.60 -5.94 -1.67
N THR A 151 -22.92 -4.65 -1.72
CA THR A 151 -23.70 -3.97 -0.68
C THR A 151 -25.15 -4.44 -0.67
N ILE A 152 -25.81 -4.50 -1.83
CA ILE A 152 -27.20 -4.99 -1.94
C ILE A 152 -27.33 -6.42 -1.41
N LYS A 153 -26.35 -7.29 -1.72
CA LYS A 153 -26.34 -8.68 -1.25
C LYS A 153 -26.24 -8.78 0.28
N HIS A 154 -25.40 -7.96 0.90
CA HIS A 154 -25.15 -8.04 2.35
C HIS A 154 -26.09 -7.19 3.20
N TYR A 155 -26.71 -6.17 2.59
CA TYR A 155 -27.60 -5.22 3.24
C TYR A 155 -28.81 -4.95 2.34
N PRO A 156 -29.81 -5.87 2.32
CA PRO A 156 -31.02 -5.72 1.52
C PRO A 156 -31.95 -4.68 2.16
N ASP A 157 -31.59 -3.41 2.04
CA ASP A 157 -32.37 -2.26 2.47
C ASP A 157 -32.50 -1.21 1.35
N ASP A 158 -33.38 -0.22 1.53
CA ASP A 158 -33.70 0.76 0.49
C ASP A 158 -32.71 1.94 0.40
N HIS A 159 -31.60 1.94 1.15
CA HIS A 159 -30.65 3.06 1.11
C HIS A 159 -29.74 2.95 -0.12
N VAL A 160 -29.61 4.07 -0.84
CA VAL A 160 -28.76 4.15 -2.03
C VAL A 160 -27.30 4.34 -1.62
N ILE A 161 -26.45 3.39 -1.99
CA ILE A 161 -25.00 3.51 -1.83
C ILE A 161 -24.41 4.38 -2.94
N LEU A 162 -23.48 5.26 -2.57
CA LEU A 162 -22.61 6.00 -3.48
C LEU A 162 -21.16 5.55 -3.26
N PRO A 163 -20.70 4.49 -3.95
CA PRO A 163 -19.36 3.91 -3.81
C PRO A 163 -18.21 4.91 -3.96
N ILE A 164 -17.12 4.63 -3.25
CA ILE A 164 -15.86 5.38 -3.34
C ILE A 164 -14.88 4.55 -4.16
N VAL A 165 -14.69 4.94 -5.42
CA VAL A 165 -13.80 4.26 -6.36
C VAL A 165 -12.88 5.28 -6.98
N ALA A 166 -11.58 5.08 -6.83
CA ALA A 166 -10.54 5.97 -7.33
C ALA A 166 -9.57 5.20 -8.23
N GLU A 167 -8.85 5.92 -9.08
CA GLU A 167 -8.07 5.27 -10.15
C GLU A 167 -6.69 5.86 -10.41
N CYS A 168 -5.86 5.05 -11.06
CA CYS A 168 -4.66 5.51 -11.74
C CYS A 168 -4.60 4.90 -13.15
N TYR A 169 -3.95 5.58 -14.10
CA TYR A 169 -3.79 5.07 -15.46
C TYR A 169 -2.63 4.05 -15.60
N ASP A 170 -2.92 2.78 -15.88
CA ASP A 170 -1.91 1.72 -16.09
C ASP A 170 -1.64 1.35 -17.55
N GLY A 171 -2.22 2.05 -18.53
CA GLY A 171 -2.12 1.71 -19.97
C GLY A 171 -0.71 1.76 -20.57
N GLY A 172 0.29 2.15 -19.78
CA GLY A 172 1.71 1.96 -20.09
C GLY A 172 2.10 0.49 -20.15
N LEU A 173 1.72 -0.32 -19.15
CA LEU A 173 2.00 -1.75 -19.08
C LEU A 173 0.77 -2.62 -19.37
N ASN A 174 -0.42 -2.13 -19.05
CA ASN A 174 -1.67 -2.86 -19.15
C ASN A 174 -2.37 -2.63 -20.50
N ASP A 175 -3.12 -3.63 -20.95
CA ASP A 175 -4.15 -3.47 -21.96
C ASP A 175 -5.43 -2.87 -21.36
N ILE A 176 -5.35 -1.59 -20.99
CA ILE A 176 -6.42 -0.89 -20.27
C ILE A 176 -7.75 -0.87 -21.04
N SER A 177 -7.70 -0.85 -22.38
CA SER A 177 -8.89 -0.85 -23.25
C SER A 177 -9.59 -2.21 -23.33
N GLY A 178 -8.95 -3.29 -22.85
CA GLY A 178 -9.56 -4.61 -22.80
C GLY A 178 -10.53 -4.82 -21.64
N LEU A 179 -10.62 -3.85 -20.70
CA LEU A 179 -11.58 -3.84 -19.59
C LEU A 179 -11.58 -5.14 -18.75
N HIS A 180 -10.38 -5.62 -18.41
CA HIS A 180 -10.16 -6.93 -17.77
C HIS A 180 -10.63 -7.02 -16.30
N VAL A 181 -10.90 -5.89 -15.65
CA VAL A 181 -11.44 -5.88 -14.27
C VAL A 181 -12.97 -6.00 -14.31
N THR A 182 -13.52 -6.93 -13.53
CA THR A 182 -14.96 -7.17 -13.43
C THR A 182 -15.50 -6.82 -12.03
N ALA A 183 -16.83 -6.85 -11.89
CA ALA A 183 -17.50 -6.70 -10.61
C ALA A 183 -17.11 -7.80 -9.61
N GLU A 184 -16.88 -9.02 -10.08
CA GLU A 184 -16.47 -10.17 -9.25
C GLU A 184 -15.09 -9.96 -8.64
N HIS A 185 -14.13 -9.42 -9.40
CA HIS A 185 -12.80 -9.05 -8.85
C HIS A 185 -12.93 -8.04 -7.71
N THR A 186 -13.92 -7.15 -7.78
CA THR A 186 -14.19 -6.18 -6.71
C THR A 186 -14.71 -6.85 -5.45
N ILE A 187 -15.68 -7.75 -5.60
CA ILE A 187 -16.25 -8.52 -4.49
C ILE A 187 -15.14 -9.35 -3.82
N GLN A 188 -14.32 -10.04 -4.60
CA GLN A 188 -13.19 -10.83 -4.09
C GLN A 188 -12.16 -9.95 -3.36
N ALA A 189 -11.88 -8.73 -3.86
CA ALA A 189 -10.97 -7.81 -3.18
C ALA A 189 -11.53 -7.37 -1.81
N ILE A 190 -12.84 -7.12 -1.72
CA ILE A 190 -13.52 -6.78 -0.46
C ILE A 190 -13.48 -7.96 0.52
N GLU A 191 -13.84 -9.15 0.05
CA GLU A 191 -13.96 -10.37 0.89
C GLU A 191 -12.58 -10.90 1.36
N SER A 192 -11.51 -10.66 0.60
CA SER A 192 -10.14 -11.05 0.98
C SER A 192 -9.44 -10.06 1.92
N ALA A 193 -10.07 -8.92 2.23
CA ALA A 193 -9.45 -7.87 3.01
C ALA A 193 -9.19 -8.29 4.45
N ARG A 194 -7.96 -8.05 4.92
CA ARG A 194 -7.51 -8.40 6.28
C ARG A 194 -6.66 -7.29 6.90
N SER A 195 -6.59 -7.29 8.23
CA SER A 195 -5.65 -6.44 8.97
C SER A 195 -4.26 -7.07 8.96
N GLY A 196 -3.27 -6.40 9.57
CA GLY A 196 -1.89 -6.85 9.62
C GLY A 196 -1.06 -6.41 8.40
N TRP A 197 -0.07 -7.21 8.03
CA TRP A 197 0.84 -6.87 6.92
C TRP A 197 0.10 -6.72 5.58
N VAL A 198 0.49 -5.70 4.81
CA VAL A 198 -0.11 -5.34 3.51
C VAL A 198 0.91 -5.58 2.40
N ALA A 199 0.48 -6.25 1.33
CA ALA A 199 1.29 -6.45 0.14
C ALA A 199 1.47 -5.13 -0.63
N GLU A 200 2.67 -4.89 -1.15
CA GLU A 200 3.05 -3.65 -1.81
C GLU A 200 3.75 -3.89 -3.15
N GLY A 201 3.99 -2.81 -3.89
CA GLY A 201 4.55 -2.82 -5.21
C GLY A 201 3.50 -3.21 -6.25
N CYS A 202 3.77 -4.28 -6.98
CA CYS A 202 3.02 -4.67 -8.18
C CYS A 202 1.79 -5.54 -7.86
N VAL A 203 0.90 -5.07 -6.98
CA VAL A 203 -0.30 -5.82 -6.55
C VAL A 203 -1.57 -4.97 -6.66
N GLY A 204 -2.72 -5.62 -6.78
CA GLY A 204 -4.03 -4.97 -6.77
C GLY A 204 -4.15 -3.88 -7.84
N GLY A 205 -4.71 -2.73 -7.48
CA GLY A 205 -4.75 -1.54 -8.36
C GLY A 205 -3.37 -0.96 -8.72
N GLY A 206 -2.28 -1.41 -8.07
CA GLY A 206 -0.91 -0.97 -8.35
C GLY A 206 -0.14 -1.82 -9.37
N THR A 207 -0.75 -2.91 -9.85
CA THR A 207 -0.06 -3.94 -10.65
C THR A 207 0.69 -3.38 -11.86
N GLY A 208 0.06 -2.52 -12.66
CA GLY A 208 0.66 -1.91 -13.86
C GLY A 208 1.25 -0.53 -13.67
N MET A 209 1.30 -0.02 -12.43
CA MET A 209 1.66 1.37 -12.16
C MET A 209 3.17 1.61 -12.12
N ARG A 210 3.57 2.87 -12.25
CA ARG A 210 4.97 3.30 -12.30
C ARG A 210 5.14 4.67 -11.63
N CYS A 211 6.26 4.92 -10.94
CA CYS A 211 6.49 6.19 -10.28
C CYS A 211 7.91 6.68 -10.56
N TYR A 212 8.06 7.96 -10.91
CA TYR A 212 9.35 8.58 -11.25
C TYR A 212 10.16 7.80 -12.32
N GLY A 213 9.45 7.18 -13.27
CA GLY A 213 10.04 6.36 -14.32
C GLY A 213 10.58 4.99 -13.88
N PHE A 214 10.33 4.56 -12.63
CA PHE A 214 10.57 3.20 -12.16
C PHE A 214 9.24 2.47 -11.94
N LYS A 215 9.29 1.15 -11.77
CA LYS A 215 8.11 0.38 -11.36
C LYS A 215 7.71 0.79 -9.95
N ALA A 216 6.41 0.92 -9.73
CA ALA A 216 5.81 1.23 -8.44
C ALA A 216 4.44 0.54 -8.34
N GLY A 217 3.55 1.08 -7.51
CA GLY A 217 2.17 0.62 -7.35
C GLY A 217 1.67 0.91 -5.96
N ILE A 218 1.18 -0.11 -5.27
CA ILE A 218 0.71 0.04 -3.89
C ILE A 218 1.89 0.28 -2.97
N GLY A 219 1.79 1.28 -2.11
CA GLY A 219 2.71 1.46 -0.99
C GLY A 219 1.94 1.88 0.24
N THR A 220 2.46 1.54 1.40
CA THR A 220 1.85 1.93 2.67
C THR A 220 2.91 2.23 3.72
N SER A 221 2.55 3.05 4.69
CA SER A 221 3.32 3.25 5.90
C SER A 221 2.39 3.71 7.03
N SER A 222 2.89 3.80 8.26
CA SER A 222 2.17 4.37 9.40
C SER A 222 3.10 5.16 10.32
N ARG A 223 2.52 5.96 11.22
CA ARG A 223 3.19 6.64 12.33
C ARG A 223 2.33 6.60 13.58
N ILE A 224 2.99 6.46 14.73
CA ILE A 224 2.38 6.59 16.04
C ILE A 224 2.90 7.89 16.67
N LEU A 225 1.98 8.76 17.06
CA LEU A 225 2.31 9.97 17.80
C LEU A 225 2.74 9.62 19.23
N PRO A 226 3.66 10.39 19.84
CA PRO A 226 3.95 10.24 21.26
C PRO A 226 2.72 10.42 22.14
N GLU A 227 2.69 9.78 23.31
CA GLU A 227 1.59 9.89 24.31
C GLU A 227 1.24 11.35 24.66
N LYS A 228 2.25 12.22 24.78
CA LYS A 228 2.06 13.66 25.03
C LYS A 228 1.32 14.42 23.91
N GLN A 229 1.18 13.80 22.74
CA GLN A 229 0.42 14.28 21.58
C GLN A 229 -0.81 13.41 21.29
N GLY A 230 -1.20 12.54 22.23
CA GLY A 230 -2.44 11.75 22.19
C GLY A 230 -2.27 10.29 21.80
N GLY A 231 -1.06 9.81 21.46
CA GLY A 231 -0.84 8.38 21.19
C GLY A 231 -1.50 7.85 19.90
N TYR A 232 -2.05 8.73 19.08
CA TYR A 232 -2.81 8.36 17.89
C TYR A 232 -1.95 7.75 16.78
N THR A 233 -2.56 6.87 15.99
CA THR A 233 -1.98 6.29 14.80
C THR A 233 -2.45 7.03 13.56
N VAL A 234 -1.53 7.30 12.63
CA VAL A 234 -1.82 7.72 11.26
C VAL A 234 -1.31 6.64 10.32
N GLY A 235 -2.17 6.16 9.44
CA GLY A 235 -1.85 5.20 8.40
C GLY A 235 -2.09 5.78 7.01
N VAL A 236 -1.21 5.51 6.05
CA VAL A 236 -1.41 5.91 4.66
C VAL A 236 -1.21 4.72 3.73
N LEU A 237 -2.10 4.59 2.75
CA LEU A 237 -1.92 3.72 1.59
C LEU A 237 -2.00 4.58 0.32
N VAL A 238 -1.05 4.40 -0.58
CA VAL A 238 -0.97 5.11 -1.86
C VAL A 238 -0.97 4.13 -3.01
N ASN A 239 -1.63 4.50 -4.12
CA ASN A 239 -1.36 3.93 -5.43
C ASN A 239 -0.51 4.91 -6.24
N SER A 240 0.79 4.63 -6.36
CA SER A 240 1.77 5.56 -6.93
C SER A 240 1.94 5.33 -8.42
N ASN A 241 1.52 6.32 -9.22
CA ASN A 241 1.62 6.28 -10.68
C ASN A 241 2.18 7.58 -11.31
N GLY A 242 2.67 8.54 -10.51
CA GLY A 242 3.08 9.87 -10.99
C GLY A 242 4.58 10.16 -10.97
N GLY A 243 4.93 11.39 -11.30
CA GLY A 243 6.29 11.93 -11.22
C GLY A 243 7.24 11.56 -12.36
N ARG A 244 8.24 12.42 -12.60
CA ARG A 244 9.28 12.23 -13.63
C ARG A 244 10.62 11.94 -12.98
N ARG A 245 11.46 11.10 -13.62
CA ARG A 245 12.75 10.65 -13.04
C ARG A 245 13.54 11.74 -12.33
N HIS A 246 13.85 12.85 -13.00
CA HIS A 246 14.69 13.93 -12.46
C HIS A 246 14.10 14.66 -11.24
N GLN A 247 12.80 14.46 -10.96
CA GLN A 247 12.10 15.04 -9.82
C GLN A 247 12.30 14.22 -8.55
N LEU A 248 12.54 12.91 -8.66
CA LEU A 248 12.60 12.00 -7.52
C LEU A 248 13.59 12.49 -6.46
N LYS A 249 13.04 12.72 -5.28
CA LYS A 249 13.78 12.98 -4.04
C LYS A 249 13.41 11.93 -3.01
N ILE A 250 14.38 11.54 -2.19
CA ILE A 250 14.17 10.65 -1.04
C ILE A 250 14.92 11.26 0.14
N ASP A 251 14.19 11.64 1.19
CA ASP A 251 14.74 12.36 2.36
C ASP A 251 15.64 13.56 2.00
N GLY A 252 15.23 14.29 0.95
CA GLY A 252 15.96 15.44 0.40
C GLY A 252 17.10 15.11 -0.56
N ALA A 253 17.59 13.86 -0.62
CA ALA A 253 18.61 13.45 -1.59
C ALA A 253 18.04 13.47 -3.02
N PRO A 254 18.75 14.05 -4.01
CA PRO A 254 18.27 14.21 -5.40
C PRO A 254 18.41 12.91 -6.22
N VAL A 255 17.89 11.80 -5.70
CA VAL A 255 18.05 10.43 -6.25
C VAL A 255 17.76 10.36 -7.75
N GLY A 256 16.70 11.04 -8.19
CA GLY A 256 16.30 11.10 -9.58
C GLY A 256 17.35 11.65 -10.55
N ARG A 257 18.19 12.58 -10.09
CA ARG A 257 19.26 13.20 -10.90
C ARG A 257 20.53 12.35 -10.91
N GLU A 258 20.74 11.57 -9.86
CA GLU A 258 21.89 10.67 -9.71
C GLU A 258 21.69 9.35 -10.48
N MET A 259 20.44 8.91 -10.68
CA MET A 259 20.12 7.69 -11.43
C MET A 259 20.10 7.92 -12.95
N THR A 260 21.30 7.95 -13.54
CA THR A 260 21.54 8.24 -14.98
C THR A 260 21.33 7.05 -15.92
N ASP A 261 21.09 5.86 -15.38
CA ASP A 261 21.41 4.57 -16.00
C ASP A 261 20.37 4.08 -17.04
N SER A 262 19.57 4.95 -17.64
CA SER A 262 18.53 4.52 -18.59
C SER A 262 18.10 5.59 -19.59
N LYS A 263 17.87 5.18 -20.85
CA LYS A 263 16.95 5.89 -21.75
C LYS A 263 15.58 5.92 -21.07
N ILE A 264 15.23 7.04 -20.47
CA ILE A 264 13.91 7.26 -19.89
C ILE A 264 12.94 7.32 -21.07
N GLN A 265 12.10 6.29 -21.25
CA GLN A 265 10.98 6.43 -22.16
C GLN A 265 10.12 7.60 -21.64
N SER A 266 9.85 8.56 -22.53
CA SER A 266 8.88 9.61 -22.22
C SER A 266 7.50 8.97 -22.21
N TYR A 267 6.78 9.17 -21.12
CA TYR A 267 5.44 8.65 -20.93
C TYR A 267 4.61 9.78 -20.35
N ARG A 268 3.28 9.76 -20.58
CA ARG A 268 2.32 10.64 -19.91
C ARG A 268 2.53 10.55 -18.39
N ASP A 269 2.61 11.69 -17.67
CA ASP A 269 2.65 11.64 -16.20
C ASP A 269 1.36 10.97 -15.71
N GLY A 270 1.47 10.07 -14.74
CA GLY A 270 0.30 9.40 -14.16
C GLY A 270 -0.13 10.04 -12.84
N SER A 271 -0.78 9.27 -11.98
CA SER A 271 -1.64 9.75 -10.89
C SER A 271 -1.15 9.35 -9.50
N PHE A 272 -1.66 9.98 -8.44
CA PHE A 272 -1.50 9.51 -7.07
C PHE A 272 -2.89 9.45 -6.40
N ILE A 273 -3.31 8.26 -5.99
CA ILE A 273 -4.45 8.13 -5.07
C ILE A 273 -3.94 7.80 -3.69
N ILE A 274 -4.33 8.60 -2.71
CA ILE A 274 -3.87 8.50 -1.32
C ILE A 274 -5.07 8.29 -0.40
N VAL A 275 -4.99 7.27 0.44
CA VAL A 275 -5.95 7.01 1.51
C VAL A 275 -5.25 7.22 2.84
N VAL A 276 -5.80 8.12 3.65
CA VAL A 276 -5.31 8.45 5.00
C VAL A 276 -6.32 7.92 6.03
N ALA A 277 -5.84 7.17 7.00
CA ALA A 277 -6.62 6.67 8.13
C ALA A 277 -6.01 7.17 9.45
N THR A 278 -6.84 7.43 10.45
CA THR A 278 -6.39 7.70 11.82
C THR A 278 -7.42 7.24 12.85
N ASP A 279 -6.97 6.94 14.06
CA ASP A 279 -7.81 6.70 15.23
C ASP A 279 -7.99 7.98 16.10
N ALA A 280 -7.44 9.12 15.68
CA ALA A 280 -7.71 10.41 16.31
C ALA A 280 -9.20 10.80 16.14
N PRO A 281 -9.88 11.34 17.18
CA PRO A 281 -11.27 11.73 17.10
C PRO A 281 -11.43 13.00 16.26
N MET A 282 -11.75 12.83 14.98
CA MET A 282 -11.79 13.92 14.01
C MET A 282 -13.11 13.99 13.27
N VAL A 283 -13.49 15.21 12.88
CA VAL A 283 -14.66 15.49 12.05
C VAL A 283 -14.23 15.90 10.64
N HIS A 284 -15.20 15.96 9.71
CA HIS A 284 -14.96 16.28 8.29
C HIS A 284 -14.01 17.46 8.05
N ARG A 285 -14.24 18.60 8.72
CA ARG A 285 -13.39 19.80 8.58
C ARG A 285 -11.92 19.51 8.89
N GLN A 286 -11.63 18.77 9.96
CA GLN A 286 -10.25 18.47 10.35
C GLN A 286 -9.65 17.38 9.44
N LEU A 287 -10.45 16.42 8.98
CA LEU A 287 -10.03 15.42 8.00
C LEU A 287 -9.70 16.04 6.64
N MET A 288 -10.41 17.10 6.23
CA MET A 288 -10.07 17.87 5.04
C MET A 288 -8.68 18.51 5.18
N GLN A 289 -8.34 19.02 6.37
CA GLN A 289 -7.00 19.56 6.64
C GLN A 289 -5.93 18.46 6.61
N LEU A 290 -6.21 17.27 7.16
CA LEU A 290 -5.31 16.11 7.04
C LEU A 290 -5.09 15.72 5.57
N ALA A 291 -6.17 15.64 4.78
CA ALA A 291 -6.10 15.30 3.37
C ALA A 291 -5.17 16.26 2.59
N GLN A 292 -5.23 17.56 2.89
CA GLN A 292 -4.32 18.56 2.33
C GLN A 292 -2.84 18.33 2.69
N ARG A 293 -2.54 17.69 3.84
CA ARG A 293 -1.14 17.43 4.24
C ARG A 293 -0.49 16.34 3.41
N ALA A 294 -1.26 15.43 2.82
CA ALA A 294 -0.72 14.45 1.88
C ALA A 294 -0.03 15.13 0.67
N THR A 295 -0.50 16.31 0.25
CA THR A 295 0.16 17.14 -0.78
C THR A 295 1.60 17.48 -0.41
N HIS A 296 1.90 17.76 0.86
CA HIS A 296 3.28 18.04 1.28
C HIS A 296 4.14 16.78 1.27
N GLY A 297 3.60 15.61 1.61
CA GLY A 297 4.32 14.34 1.50
C GLY A 297 4.66 14.00 0.05
N ILE A 298 3.68 14.19 -0.85
CA ILE A 298 3.88 14.11 -2.30
C ILE A 298 5.01 15.07 -2.74
N ALA A 299 4.93 16.35 -2.37
CA ALA A 299 5.90 17.37 -2.77
C ALA A 299 7.33 17.07 -2.28
N ARG A 300 7.48 16.42 -1.13
CA ARG A 300 8.79 15.98 -0.60
C ARG A 300 9.45 14.90 -1.45
N THR A 301 8.67 14.09 -2.17
CA THR A 301 9.18 13.14 -3.19
C THR A 301 9.50 13.81 -4.53
N GLY A 302 9.10 15.08 -4.71
CA GLY A 302 9.56 15.98 -5.76
C GLY A 302 8.58 16.26 -6.91
N THR A 303 7.41 15.63 -6.93
CA THR A 303 6.41 15.92 -7.97
C THR A 303 5.76 17.30 -7.78
N PRO A 304 5.56 18.07 -8.86
CA PRO A 304 4.91 19.38 -8.84
C PRO A 304 3.41 19.31 -9.20
N SER A 305 2.79 18.13 -9.17
CA SER A 305 1.38 17.95 -9.56
C SER A 305 1.08 18.41 -10.98
N THR A 306 1.73 17.77 -11.96
CA THR A 306 1.66 18.14 -13.40
C THR A 306 0.25 18.02 -13.98
N VAL A 307 -0.05 18.78 -15.04
CA VAL A 307 -1.34 18.79 -15.76
C VAL A 307 -1.90 17.39 -16.10
N SER A 308 -1.06 16.42 -16.44
CA SER A 308 -1.52 15.07 -16.79
C SER A 308 -1.82 14.15 -15.60
N SER A 309 -1.59 14.61 -14.37
CA SER A 309 -1.70 13.83 -13.13
C SER A 309 -3.07 14.00 -12.46
N GLY A 310 -3.73 12.89 -12.14
CA GLY A 310 -4.86 12.86 -11.22
C GLY A 310 -4.36 12.63 -9.81
N GLU A 311 -4.60 13.57 -8.89
CA GLU A 311 -4.11 13.49 -7.52
C GLU A 311 -5.25 13.74 -6.55
N PHE A 312 -5.68 12.66 -5.88
CA PHE A 312 -6.83 12.67 -4.98
C PHE A 312 -6.47 12.02 -3.64
N VAL A 313 -7.03 12.59 -2.58
CA VAL A 313 -6.83 12.14 -1.21
C VAL A 313 -8.19 11.84 -0.58
N ILE A 314 -8.30 10.71 0.09
CA ILE A 314 -9.47 10.34 0.91
C ILE A 314 -8.95 10.13 2.34
N ALA A 315 -9.46 10.91 3.29
CA ALA A 315 -9.07 10.82 4.69
C ALA A 315 -10.26 10.41 5.56
N PHE A 316 -10.07 9.50 6.50
CA PHE A 316 -11.12 9.09 7.44
C PHE A 316 -10.57 8.85 8.86
N SER A 317 -11.47 8.95 9.84
CA SER A 317 -11.19 8.64 11.25
C SER A 317 -12.03 7.45 11.71
N THR A 318 -11.42 6.50 12.44
CA THR A 318 -12.10 5.34 13.01
C THR A 318 -12.70 5.60 14.40
N ALA A 319 -12.42 6.75 15.01
CA ALA A 319 -12.73 7.03 16.42
C ALA A 319 -14.22 7.20 16.69
N ASN A 320 -14.94 7.88 15.80
CA ASN A 320 -16.35 8.18 15.95
C ASN A 320 -17.19 7.23 15.08
N THR A 321 -18.25 6.67 15.64
CA THR A 321 -19.23 5.87 14.88
C THR A 321 -20.48 6.69 14.61
N ILE A 322 -20.80 6.90 13.33
CA ILE A 322 -21.98 7.64 12.90
C ILE A 322 -23.10 6.64 12.59
N PRO A 323 -24.14 6.55 13.43
CA PRO A 323 -25.23 5.59 13.21
C PRO A 323 -26.02 5.95 11.96
N LEU A 324 -26.49 4.95 11.20
CA LEU A 324 -27.34 5.18 10.03
C LEU A 324 -28.67 5.88 10.42
N ARG A 325 -29.28 5.46 11.54
CA ARG A 325 -30.51 6.04 12.10
C ARG A 325 -30.38 6.15 13.63
N PRO A 326 -30.02 7.32 14.19
CA PRO A 326 -29.98 7.51 15.63
C PRO A 326 -31.40 7.47 16.22
N LYS A 327 -31.60 6.75 17.34
CA LYS A 327 -32.92 6.55 17.97
C LYS A 327 -33.64 7.86 18.32
N ASN A 328 -32.89 8.85 18.79
CA ASN A 328 -33.44 10.12 19.27
C ASN A 328 -33.15 11.29 18.30
N GLY A 329 -32.76 10.99 17.05
CA GLY A 329 -32.38 12.02 16.06
C GLY A 329 -31.00 12.67 16.30
N THR A 330 -30.36 12.43 17.44
CA THR A 330 -29.03 12.95 17.80
C THR A 330 -28.07 11.83 18.19
N PHE A 331 -26.77 12.10 18.10
CA PHE A 331 -25.69 11.21 18.56
C PHE A 331 -24.51 12.05 19.06
N SER A 332 -23.73 11.49 19.98
CA SER A 332 -22.55 12.15 20.55
C SER A 332 -21.32 11.88 19.70
N ILE A 333 -20.43 12.86 19.64
CA ILE A 333 -19.12 12.75 18.97
C ILE A 333 -18.03 13.31 19.87
N ASN A 334 -16.84 12.75 19.76
CA ASN A 334 -15.62 13.34 20.31
C ASN A 334 -14.90 14.08 19.20
N ILE A 335 -14.35 15.24 19.52
CA ILE A 335 -13.52 16.03 18.62
C ILE A 335 -12.21 16.37 19.32
N LEU A 336 -11.10 16.09 18.65
CA LEU A 336 -9.77 16.46 19.09
C LEU A 336 -9.64 17.98 18.98
N ALA A 337 -9.11 18.63 20.02
CA ALA A 337 -8.92 20.07 20.01
C ALA A 337 -7.91 20.48 18.93
N ASP A 338 -8.20 21.55 18.19
CA ASP A 338 -7.44 21.93 16.98
C ASP A 338 -5.94 22.18 17.25
N TYR A 339 -5.57 22.64 18.45
CA TYR A 339 -4.16 22.87 18.82
C TYR A 339 -3.34 21.56 18.95
N GLN A 340 -3.99 20.39 18.95
CA GLN A 340 -3.31 19.08 18.97
C GLN A 340 -3.11 18.49 17.56
N LEU A 341 -3.53 19.18 16.50
CA LEU A 341 -3.50 18.63 15.14
C LEU A 341 -2.12 18.64 14.48
N ASP A 342 -1.18 19.48 14.93
CA ASP A 342 0.12 19.63 14.28
C ASP A 342 0.93 18.32 14.22
N GLY A 343 0.84 17.50 15.27
CA GLY A 343 1.45 16.18 15.29
C GLY A 343 0.88 15.25 14.20
N LEU A 344 -0.44 15.28 14.02
CA LEU A 344 -1.14 14.49 12.99
C LEU A 344 -0.80 15.01 11.59
N TYR A 345 -0.70 16.32 11.40
CA TYR A 345 -0.28 16.91 10.13
C TYR A 345 1.11 16.42 9.74
N GLN A 346 2.08 16.55 10.66
CA GLN A 346 3.45 16.08 10.43
C GLN A 346 3.48 14.57 10.14
N ALA A 347 2.72 13.77 10.90
CA ALA A 347 2.61 12.34 10.66
C ALA A 347 2.07 12.02 9.26
N VAL A 348 1.02 12.69 8.77
CA VAL A 348 0.51 12.48 7.41
C VAL A 348 1.58 12.77 6.35
N VAL A 349 2.36 13.85 6.51
CA VAL A 349 3.46 14.19 5.59
C VAL A 349 4.49 13.06 5.50
N GLU A 350 4.99 12.61 6.65
CA GLU A 350 6.01 11.55 6.73
C GLU A 350 5.49 10.20 6.22
N THR A 351 4.26 9.87 6.58
CA THR A 351 3.61 8.60 6.22
C THR A 351 3.33 8.55 4.71
N THR A 352 2.92 9.67 4.13
CA THR A 352 2.70 9.76 2.68
C THR A 352 4.01 9.65 1.91
N GLU A 353 5.05 10.38 2.32
CA GLU A 353 6.37 10.31 1.70
C GLU A 353 6.91 8.87 1.75
N GLU A 354 6.93 8.23 2.92
CA GLU A 354 7.45 6.86 3.04
C GLU A 354 6.61 5.84 2.28
N ALA A 355 5.28 5.97 2.24
CA ALA A 355 4.42 5.06 1.50
C ALA A 355 4.73 5.09 -0.02
N ILE A 356 4.98 6.28 -0.58
CA ILE A 356 5.39 6.41 -1.98
C ILE A 356 6.73 5.70 -2.21
N ILE A 357 7.72 5.90 -1.32
CA ILE A 357 9.03 5.24 -1.45
C ILE A 357 8.91 3.72 -1.31
N ASN A 358 8.14 3.22 -0.34
CA ASN A 358 7.88 1.79 -0.18
C ASN A 358 7.24 1.18 -1.43
N SER A 359 6.33 1.89 -2.11
CA SER A 359 5.75 1.41 -3.38
C SER A 359 6.81 1.14 -4.45
N MET A 360 7.88 1.94 -4.48
CA MET A 360 8.97 1.81 -5.45
C MET A 360 9.97 0.74 -5.02
N THR A 361 10.37 0.71 -3.74
CA THR A 361 11.40 -0.22 -3.25
C THR A 361 10.89 -1.65 -3.15
N THR A 362 9.57 -1.86 -3.02
CA THR A 362 8.95 -3.20 -3.02
C THR A 362 8.58 -3.69 -4.43
N ALA A 363 8.41 -2.80 -5.40
CA ALA A 363 8.04 -3.16 -6.77
C ALA A 363 9.13 -3.94 -7.52
N VAL A 364 8.70 -4.86 -8.40
CA VAL A 364 9.56 -5.70 -9.24
C VAL A 364 9.55 -5.25 -10.69
N THR A 365 10.68 -5.33 -11.40
CA THR A 365 10.72 -5.06 -12.85
C THR A 365 9.63 -5.85 -13.56
N THR A 366 8.84 -5.17 -14.40
CA THR A 366 7.66 -5.78 -15.03
C THR A 366 7.69 -5.54 -16.53
N THR A 367 7.48 -6.61 -17.29
CA THR A 367 7.19 -6.57 -18.73
C THR A 367 5.68 -6.61 -18.93
N GLY A 368 5.17 -5.74 -19.78
CA GLY A 368 3.76 -5.67 -20.15
C GLY A 368 3.57 -5.47 -21.64
N ARG A 369 2.38 -4.94 -21.99
CA ARG A 369 1.87 -4.82 -23.36
C ARG A 369 2.93 -4.27 -24.33
N LYS A 370 3.01 -4.88 -25.52
CA LYS A 370 3.99 -4.54 -26.58
C LYS A 370 5.45 -4.69 -26.12
N GLY A 371 5.72 -5.62 -25.20
CA GLY A 371 7.07 -5.87 -24.68
C GLY A 371 7.68 -4.70 -23.90
N ARG A 372 6.84 -3.77 -23.41
CA ARG A 372 7.33 -2.61 -22.63
C ARG A 372 7.81 -3.09 -21.27
N ILE A 373 9.00 -2.63 -20.89
CA ILE A 373 9.63 -2.98 -19.62
C ILE A 373 9.75 -1.73 -18.76
N ILE A 374 9.22 -1.80 -17.55
CA ILE A 374 9.47 -0.79 -16.52
C ILE A 374 10.32 -1.42 -15.44
N LYS A 375 11.54 -0.89 -15.28
CA LYS A 375 12.52 -1.38 -14.31
C LYS A 375 12.15 -0.97 -12.89
N ALA A 376 12.34 -1.87 -11.93
CA ALA A 376 12.38 -1.50 -10.52
C ALA A 376 13.58 -0.59 -10.23
N ILE A 377 13.47 0.24 -9.19
CA ILE A 377 14.59 1.04 -8.71
C ILE A 377 15.70 0.11 -8.17
N PRO A 378 16.96 0.20 -8.63
CA PRO A 378 18.06 -0.63 -8.14
C PRO A 378 18.40 -0.27 -6.68
N LEU A 379 18.21 -1.20 -5.74
CA LEU A 379 18.33 -0.90 -4.31
C LEU A 379 19.78 -0.63 -3.89
N ASP A 380 20.75 -1.38 -4.40
CA ASP A 380 22.17 -1.16 -4.07
C ASP A 380 22.67 0.22 -4.54
N HIS A 381 22.25 0.63 -5.74
CA HIS A 381 22.57 1.96 -6.26
C HIS A 381 21.83 3.05 -5.45
N LEU A 382 20.55 2.81 -5.10
CA LEU A 382 19.82 3.71 -4.21
C LEU A 382 20.56 3.90 -2.87
N GLN A 383 20.99 2.83 -2.20
CA GLN A 383 21.75 2.92 -0.95
C GLN A 383 23.06 3.69 -1.12
N THR A 384 23.77 3.48 -2.23
CA THR A 384 24.99 4.21 -2.55
C THR A 384 24.72 5.71 -2.66
N ILE A 385 23.63 6.10 -3.33
CA ILE A 385 23.22 7.50 -3.44
C ILE A 385 22.84 8.05 -2.06
N MET A 386 22.03 7.35 -1.27
CA MET A 386 21.63 7.82 0.05
C MET A 386 22.85 8.07 0.95
N LYS A 387 23.81 7.13 0.97
CA LYS A 387 25.08 7.27 1.71
C LYS A 387 25.90 8.48 1.25
N LYS A 388 25.96 8.76 -0.07
CA LYS A 388 26.63 9.95 -0.62
C LYS A 388 26.06 11.26 -0.07
N TYR A 389 24.76 11.30 0.25
CA TYR A 389 24.08 12.47 0.82
C TYR A 389 23.94 12.41 2.36
N GLY A 390 24.61 11.47 3.04
CA GLY A 390 24.55 11.36 4.49
C GLY A 390 23.18 10.93 5.02
N ARG A 391 22.46 10.12 4.24
CA ARG A 391 21.14 9.57 4.57
C ARG A 391 21.16 8.07 4.74
#